data_AF-A0A949S6Y9-F1
#
_entry.id   AF-A0A949S6Y9-F1
#
_cell.length_a   1.000
_cell.length_b   1.000
_cell.length_c   1.000
_cell.angle_alpha   90.00
_cell.angle_beta   90.00
_cell.angle_gamma   90.00
#
_symmetry.space_group_name_H-M   'P 1'
#
loop_
_entity.id
_entity.type
_entity.pdbx_description
1 polymer ?
#
loop_
_entity_poly.entity_id
_entity_poly.type
_entity_poly.pdbx_seq_one_letter_code
_entity_poly.pdbx_strand_id
1 'polypeptide(L)'
;MQKYILSALTYFLLLYKLLPAQTSFSFAAIGDYGYAGSAELAVSNLVKSFNPEFIITLGDNNYDFGEESTIDLNIGQYYSEFIFPYYGIYGSGDTVNRFFPSLGNHDWYTNNAMPYLNYFTLPGNERYYEFVKGNVHFFSVDSDHNEPHGRDSSSVQAYWLKNALYKSASDFKIVYFHHPPYSSSSGHGSDPEMQWPFKKWGASIVLAGHDHNYERIFFDSLTYIVNGLGGRSLYSFNKPVEGSIARYSKDFGAMIFRAYKDSLAGIFYSISDSIIDNFVIQPSKKNLKLRLMIEGMFNPESGIIKEDSINIKLRKAVSPYEEVESSINYSDNEGKLEFILTEIKNATSYYLQVNHRNSIETWSAGNFLFFLDKMDYDFTTDSLKAYGNNLKLKGGKYCIYSGDVNQDGFIDANDNMLIDNLSAQFSLGYLPEDLNGDDFVDASDLLISENNSSNFIHAVIP
;
A
#
# COMPACT_ATOMS: atom_id res chain seq x y z
N MET A 1 -1.78 -2.72 44.81
CA MET A 1 -0.87 -2.23 43.74
C MET A 1 -0.75 -3.29 42.63
N GLN A 2 -1.88 -3.81 42.16
CA GLN A 2 -1.96 -5.05 41.38
C GLN A 2 -3.06 -4.90 40.32
N LYS A 3 -2.89 -3.93 39.42
CA LYS A 3 -3.83 -3.65 38.31
C LYS A 3 -3.19 -3.17 37.00
N TYR A 4 -1.86 -3.28 36.84
CA TYR A 4 -1.15 -2.82 35.64
C TYR A 4 -0.18 -3.85 35.03
N ILE A 5 -0.38 -5.15 35.27
CA ILE A 5 0.45 -6.23 34.66
C ILE A 5 -0.35 -7.05 33.61
N LEU A 6 -1.53 -6.57 33.22
CA LEU A 6 -2.44 -7.28 32.29
C LEU A 6 -2.64 -6.62 30.92
N SER A 7 -1.70 -5.79 30.45
CA SER A 7 -1.72 -5.24 29.08
C SER A 7 -0.57 -5.72 28.18
N ALA A 8 0.52 -6.25 28.75
CA ALA A 8 1.66 -6.72 27.95
C ALA A 8 1.57 -8.22 27.58
N LEU A 9 1.02 -9.07 28.47
CA LEU A 9 0.88 -10.51 28.20
C LEU A 9 -0.31 -10.87 27.29
N THR A 10 -1.34 -10.04 27.26
CA THR A 10 -2.56 -10.26 26.46
C THR A 10 -2.36 -9.90 24.98
N TYR A 11 -1.37 -9.07 24.65
CA TYR A 11 -0.97 -8.81 23.27
C TYR A 11 0.00 -9.89 22.73
N PHE A 12 0.82 -10.49 23.60
CA PHE A 12 1.75 -11.55 23.22
C PHE A 12 1.02 -12.88 22.88
N LEU A 13 -0.15 -13.11 23.47
CA LEU A 13 -0.98 -14.30 23.22
C LEU A 13 -1.84 -14.24 21.95
N LEU A 14 -1.99 -13.06 21.30
CA LEU A 14 -2.68 -12.97 20.00
C LEU A 14 -1.78 -13.40 18.82
N LEU A 15 -0.45 -13.47 19.03
CA LEU A 15 0.52 -13.84 17.99
C LEU A 15 0.79 -15.35 17.87
N TYR A 16 0.30 -16.18 18.81
CA TYR A 16 0.61 -17.62 18.85
C TYR A 16 -0.56 -18.55 18.46
N LYS A 17 -1.74 -18.01 18.12
CA LYS A 17 -2.92 -18.81 17.72
C LYS A 17 -3.26 -18.81 16.24
N LEU A 18 -2.38 -18.25 15.41
CA LEU A 18 -2.21 -18.63 14.02
C LEU A 18 -0.76 -19.12 13.96
N LEU A 19 -0.50 -20.29 13.36
CA LEU A 19 0.87 -20.60 12.88
C LEU A 19 1.39 -19.30 12.24
N PRO A 20 2.59 -18.79 12.58
CA PRO A 20 3.01 -17.52 12.03
C PRO A 20 2.89 -17.63 10.52
N ALA A 21 2.11 -16.74 9.91
CA ALA A 21 2.16 -16.57 8.46
C ALA A 21 3.66 -16.47 8.15
N GLN A 22 4.19 -17.43 7.39
CA GLN A 22 5.62 -17.47 7.11
C GLN A 22 6.03 -16.10 6.58
N THR A 23 7.03 -15.46 7.20
CA THR A 23 7.55 -14.19 6.68
C THR A 23 7.94 -14.40 5.23
N SER A 24 7.45 -13.53 4.34
CA SER A 24 7.84 -13.58 2.93
C SER A 24 9.34 -13.30 2.79
N PHE A 25 9.85 -12.35 3.57
CA PHE A 25 11.27 -12.05 3.74
C PHE A 25 11.51 -11.12 4.94
N SER A 26 12.78 -10.91 5.30
CA SER A 26 13.19 -9.90 6.28
C SER A 26 14.40 -9.10 5.83
N PHE A 27 14.49 -7.84 6.27
CA PHE A 27 15.61 -6.96 5.92
C PHE A 27 15.99 -6.08 7.11
N ALA A 28 17.28 -5.76 7.25
CA ALA A 28 17.76 -4.86 8.27
C ALA A 28 17.81 -3.41 7.76
N ALA A 29 17.67 -2.44 8.67
CA ALA A 29 17.88 -1.02 8.40
C ALA A 29 18.83 -0.42 9.44
N ILE A 30 19.88 0.23 8.96
CA ILE A 30 20.93 0.88 9.75
C ILE A 30 21.28 2.25 9.16
N GLY A 31 21.60 3.24 9.98
CA GLY A 31 22.10 4.55 9.54
C GLY A 31 23.30 4.96 10.36
N ASP A 32 24.15 5.83 9.82
CA ASP A 32 25.23 6.47 10.58
C ASP A 32 26.22 5.43 11.15
N TYR A 33 26.56 4.50 10.26
CA TYR A 33 27.56 3.46 10.44
C TYR A 33 28.81 3.83 9.62
N GLY A 34 29.87 3.02 9.61
CA GLY A 34 31.05 3.28 8.80
C GLY A 34 32.06 4.23 9.41
N TYR A 35 32.24 4.19 10.73
CA TYR A 35 33.42 4.77 11.41
C TYR A 35 34.46 3.70 11.78
N ALA A 36 34.11 2.44 11.58
CA ALA A 36 34.74 1.26 12.15
C ALA A 36 34.83 1.28 13.69
N GLY A 37 35.49 0.27 14.24
CA GLY A 37 35.71 0.12 15.67
C GLY A 37 34.68 -0.77 16.37
N SER A 38 34.70 -0.75 17.70
CA SER A 38 33.95 -1.71 18.52
C SER A 38 32.45 -1.49 18.51
N ALA A 39 31.99 -0.24 18.38
CA ALA A 39 30.56 0.09 18.34
C ALA A 39 29.92 -0.44 17.05
N GLU A 40 30.53 -0.15 15.91
CA GLU A 40 30.08 -0.66 14.62
C GLU A 40 30.20 -2.18 14.53
N LEU A 41 31.29 -2.77 15.06
CA LEU A 41 31.40 -4.23 15.15
C LEU A 41 30.21 -4.83 15.93
N ALA A 42 29.82 -4.24 17.06
CA ALA A 42 28.69 -4.71 17.84
C ALA A 42 27.36 -4.58 17.07
N VAL A 43 27.13 -3.46 16.38
CA VAL A 43 25.94 -3.27 15.53
C VAL A 43 25.93 -4.26 14.37
N SER A 44 27.06 -4.49 13.71
CA SER A 44 27.16 -5.45 12.61
C SER A 44 26.87 -6.88 13.07
N ASN A 45 27.37 -7.28 14.25
CA ASN A 45 27.05 -8.58 14.85
C ASN A 45 25.56 -8.71 15.17
N LEU A 46 24.93 -7.65 15.70
CA LEU A 46 23.50 -7.60 15.94
C LEU A 46 22.72 -7.78 14.63
N VAL A 47 23.05 -7.01 13.59
CA VAL A 47 22.42 -7.13 12.27
C VAL A 47 22.54 -8.55 11.71
N LYS A 48 23.74 -9.15 11.76
CA LYS A 48 23.96 -10.53 11.30
C LYS A 48 23.18 -11.56 12.11
N SER A 49 22.98 -11.32 13.41
CA SER A 49 22.19 -12.21 14.28
C SER A 49 20.72 -12.27 13.88
N PHE A 50 20.20 -11.25 13.19
CA PHE A 50 18.84 -11.27 12.64
C PHE A 50 18.70 -12.20 11.43
N ASN A 51 19.81 -12.59 10.80
CA ASN A 51 19.86 -13.31 9.53
C ASN A 51 18.97 -12.65 8.44
N PRO A 52 19.16 -11.35 8.14
CA PRO A 52 18.34 -10.64 7.16
C PRO A 52 18.69 -11.08 5.74
N GLU A 53 17.71 -11.05 4.84
CA GLU A 53 17.96 -11.33 3.42
C GLU A 53 18.78 -10.21 2.77
N PHE A 54 18.55 -8.96 3.16
CA PHE A 54 19.32 -7.81 2.69
C PHE A 54 19.32 -6.68 3.71
N ILE A 55 20.15 -5.67 3.46
CA ILE A 55 20.30 -4.49 4.30
C ILE A 55 19.98 -3.26 3.45
N ILE A 56 19.17 -2.35 4.00
CA ILE A 56 19.10 -0.96 3.54
C ILE A 56 19.88 -0.08 4.51
N THR A 57 20.51 0.98 4.00
CA THR A 57 21.15 1.97 4.87
C THR A 57 20.48 3.33 4.77
N LEU A 58 20.55 4.10 5.85
CA LEU A 58 19.91 5.41 6.00
C LEU A 58 20.95 6.55 5.90
N GLY A 59 21.97 6.37 5.07
CA GLY A 59 23.02 7.35 4.83
C GLY A 59 24.15 7.36 5.84
N ASP A 60 25.16 8.16 5.51
CA ASP A 60 26.46 8.24 6.17
C ASP A 60 27.08 6.86 6.31
N ASN A 61 27.62 6.38 5.19
CA ASN A 61 28.14 5.02 5.06
C ASN A 61 29.65 4.94 5.34
N ASN A 62 30.37 6.06 5.21
CA ASN A 62 31.82 6.08 5.28
C ASN A 62 32.34 7.38 5.91
N TYR A 63 32.52 7.38 7.22
CA TYR A 63 33.04 8.52 7.98
C TYR A 63 34.57 8.66 7.87
N ASP A 64 35.13 9.85 8.09
CA ASP A 64 34.42 11.13 8.34
C ASP A 64 34.16 11.92 7.06
N PHE A 65 34.69 11.52 5.90
CA PHE A 65 34.61 12.34 4.68
C PHE A 65 34.28 11.55 3.41
N GLY A 66 33.88 10.28 3.53
CA GLY A 66 33.49 9.49 2.36
C GLY A 66 34.69 9.15 1.46
N GLU A 67 35.89 8.97 2.00
CA GLU A 67 37.11 8.77 1.22
C GLU A 67 37.24 7.35 0.64
N GLU A 68 37.83 7.24 -0.56
CA GLU A 68 38.11 5.95 -1.22
C GLU A 68 39.07 5.07 -0.40
N SER A 69 40.01 5.68 0.32
CA SER A 69 40.98 4.97 1.17
C SER A 69 40.35 4.30 2.40
N THR A 70 39.17 4.76 2.84
CA THR A 70 38.52 4.28 4.07
C THR A 70 37.30 3.41 3.78
N ILE A 71 36.69 3.51 2.60
CA ILE A 71 35.37 2.91 2.34
C ILE A 71 35.34 1.39 2.55
N ASP A 72 36.36 0.67 2.10
CA ASP A 72 36.41 -0.79 2.27
C ASP A 72 36.68 -1.20 3.73
N LEU A 73 37.51 -0.42 4.44
CA LEU A 73 37.71 -0.61 5.88
C LEU A 73 36.40 -0.37 6.63
N ASN A 74 35.72 0.73 6.37
CA ASN A 74 34.56 1.15 7.12
C ASN A 74 33.32 0.29 6.82
N ILE A 75 33.21 -0.27 5.61
CA ILE A 75 32.02 -1.02 5.20
C ILE A 75 32.34 -2.51 5.01
N GLY A 76 33.36 -2.82 4.20
CA GLY A 76 33.68 -4.17 3.74
C GLY A 76 33.97 -5.14 4.88
N GLN A 77 34.72 -4.71 5.91
CA GLN A 77 35.04 -5.57 7.05
C GLN A 77 33.82 -6.09 7.81
N TYR A 78 32.72 -5.34 7.77
CA TYR A 78 31.49 -5.67 8.49
C TYR A 78 30.44 -6.30 7.58
N TYR A 79 30.31 -5.82 6.34
CA TYR A 79 29.15 -6.11 5.49
C TYR A 79 29.48 -6.68 4.11
N SER A 80 30.75 -6.99 3.79
CA SER A 80 31.14 -7.53 2.47
C SER A 80 30.28 -8.72 2.03
N GLU A 81 29.88 -9.60 2.94
CA GLU A 81 29.01 -10.76 2.66
C GLU A 81 27.61 -10.42 2.10
N PHE A 82 27.21 -9.15 2.11
CA PHE A 82 25.94 -8.67 1.52
C PHE A 82 26.15 -7.91 0.20
N ILE A 83 27.39 -7.62 -0.19
CA ILE A 83 27.71 -6.70 -1.29
C ILE A 83 28.03 -7.52 -2.55
N PHE A 84 27.45 -7.12 -3.68
CA PHE A 84 27.84 -7.64 -4.98
C PHE A 84 27.69 -6.60 -6.10
N PRO A 85 28.66 -6.50 -7.01
CA PRO A 85 30.01 -7.08 -6.90
C PRO A 85 30.79 -6.43 -5.75
N TYR A 86 31.69 -7.17 -5.12
CA TYR A 86 32.57 -6.67 -4.06
C TYR A 86 34.03 -6.90 -4.47
N TYR A 87 34.84 -5.85 -4.39
CA TYR A 87 36.24 -5.85 -4.82
C TYR A 87 37.23 -5.57 -3.69
N GLY A 88 36.74 -5.46 -2.46
CA GLY A 88 37.56 -5.18 -1.28
C GLY A 88 38.30 -6.41 -0.75
N ILE A 89 38.96 -6.23 0.39
CA ILE A 89 39.90 -7.23 0.94
C ILE A 89 39.30 -8.13 2.02
N TYR A 90 38.09 -7.85 2.49
CA TYR A 90 37.50 -8.49 3.68
C TYR A 90 36.66 -9.73 3.40
N GLY A 91 36.63 -10.21 2.16
CA GLY A 91 35.86 -11.39 1.78
C GLY A 91 35.68 -11.50 0.28
N SER A 92 34.94 -12.52 -0.15
CA SER A 92 34.61 -12.72 -1.58
C SER A 92 33.46 -11.85 -2.07
N GLY A 93 32.74 -11.18 -1.16
CA GLY A 93 31.42 -10.63 -1.48
C GLY A 93 30.34 -11.70 -1.54
N ASP A 94 29.17 -11.29 -2.01
CA ASP A 94 28.07 -12.18 -2.40
C ASP A 94 28.12 -12.46 -3.93
N THR A 95 27.14 -13.22 -4.43
CA THR A 95 26.86 -13.49 -5.84
C THR A 95 25.67 -12.68 -6.37
N VAL A 96 24.89 -12.07 -5.47
CA VAL A 96 23.76 -11.19 -5.78
C VAL A 96 23.78 -10.00 -4.82
N ASN A 97 23.39 -8.81 -5.28
CA ASN A 97 23.45 -7.63 -4.41
C ASN A 97 22.36 -7.70 -3.32
N ARG A 98 22.77 -7.61 -2.05
CA ARG A 98 21.93 -7.62 -0.85
C ARG A 98 22.23 -6.43 0.07
N PHE A 99 22.87 -5.39 -0.45
CA PHE A 99 23.20 -4.17 0.27
C PHE A 99 22.76 -2.95 -0.54
N PHE A 100 21.81 -2.18 -0.01
CA PHE A 100 21.13 -1.09 -0.71
C PHE A 100 21.25 0.21 0.12
N PRO A 101 22.38 0.92 0.02
CA PRO A 101 22.59 2.12 0.79
C PRO A 101 21.91 3.36 0.18
N SER A 102 21.55 4.33 1.02
CA SER A 102 21.31 5.71 0.59
C SER A 102 22.54 6.56 0.89
N LEU A 103 22.74 7.68 0.19
CA LEU A 103 23.80 8.65 0.49
C LEU A 103 23.43 9.53 1.69
N GLY A 104 24.42 9.81 2.55
CA GLY A 104 24.37 10.87 3.57
C GLY A 104 25.38 11.98 3.30
N ASN A 105 25.41 13.00 4.14
CA ASN A 105 26.28 14.16 3.92
C ASN A 105 27.76 13.80 4.00
N HIS A 106 28.14 12.83 4.84
CA HIS A 106 29.53 12.39 4.94
C HIS A 106 30.03 11.70 3.66
N ASP A 107 29.14 11.07 2.91
CA ASP A 107 29.48 10.41 1.65
C ASP A 107 29.73 11.45 0.53
N TRP A 108 29.12 12.62 0.63
CA TRP A 108 29.23 13.71 -0.35
C TRP A 108 30.48 14.58 -0.21
N TYR A 109 31.13 14.56 0.95
CA TYR A 109 32.28 15.44 1.24
C TYR A 109 33.48 15.21 0.33
N THR A 110 33.65 14.00 -0.22
CA THR A 110 34.75 13.68 -1.14
C THR A 110 34.25 13.47 -2.56
N ASN A 111 34.83 14.25 -3.48
CA ASN A 111 34.75 14.04 -4.93
C ASN A 111 33.31 13.79 -5.46
N ASN A 112 32.32 14.55 -4.96
CA ASN A 112 30.91 14.42 -5.37
C ASN A 112 30.37 12.98 -5.21
N ALA A 113 30.62 12.36 -4.05
CA ALA A 113 30.22 10.99 -3.72
C ALA A 113 30.83 9.88 -4.63
N MET A 114 31.86 10.19 -5.42
CA MET A 114 32.47 9.20 -6.32
C MET A 114 33.01 7.95 -5.60
N PRO A 115 33.59 8.02 -4.38
CA PRO A 115 33.99 6.81 -3.66
C PRO A 115 32.83 5.86 -3.40
N TYR A 116 31.66 6.39 -3.02
CA TYR A 116 30.43 5.61 -2.88
C TYR A 116 29.99 5.00 -4.22
N LEU A 117 29.92 5.83 -5.28
CA LEU A 117 29.46 5.40 -6.61
C LEU A 117 30.38 4.36 -7.27
N ASN A 118 31.67 4.38 -6.95
CA ASN A 118 32.61 3.37 -7.42
C ASN A 118 32.54 2.06 -6.63
N TYR A 119 32.16 2.13 -5.35
CA TYR A 119 32.21 0.99 -4.44
C TYR A 119 30.95 0.12 -4.50
N PHE A 120 29.78 0.73 -4.69
CA PHE A 120 28.51 0.02 -4.82
C PHE A 120 28.07 -0.08 -6.28
N THR A 121 27.26 -1.11 -6.59
CA THR A 121 26.52 -1.20 -7.86
C THR A 121 25.03 -1.27 -7.54
N LEU A 122 24.29 -0.22 -7.89
CA LEU A 122 22.91 -0.01 -7.48
C LEU A 122 21.99 0.23 -8.68
N PRO A 123 20.67 0.10 -8.51
CA PRO A 123 19.73 0.45 -9.56
C PRO A 123 19.73 1.96 -9.86
N GLY A 124 19.05 2.32 -10.94
CA GLY A 124 18.79 3.73 -11.28
C GLY A 124 20.08 4.49 -11.60
N ASN A 125 20.25 5.66 -10.97
CA ASN A 125 21.48 6.46 -11.06
C ASN A 125 22.39 6.29 -9.84
N GLU A 126 22.10 5.29 -9.01
CA GLU A 126 22.86 4.89 -7.81
C GLU A 126 22.85 5.88 -6.65
N ARG A 127 22.46 7.14 -6.87
CA ARG A 127 22.24 8.15 -5.83
C ARG A 127 20.83 8.09 -5.25
N TYR A 128 19.85 7.94 -6.13
CA TYR A 128 18.47 7.64 -5.77
C TYR A 128 17.90 6.61 -6.75
N TYR A 129 17.13 5.67 -6.22
CA TYR A 129 16.74 4.49 -6.98
C TYR A 129 15.59 3.75 -6.31
N GLU A 130 14.99 2.82 -7.05
CA GLU A 130 13.91 1.98 -6.56
C GLU A 130 14.19 0.50 -6.84
N PHE A 131 13.65 -0.38 -6.00
CA PHE A 131 13.66 -1.82 -6.24
C PHE A 131 12.50 -2.51 -5.50
N VAL A 132 12.10 -3.67 -6.00
CA VAL A 132 11.00 -4.47 -5.43
C VAL A 132 11.54 -5.77 -4.86
N LYS A 133 11.11 -6.11 -3.63
CA LYS A 133 11.29 -7.43 -3.01
C LYS A 133 9.94 -7.90 -2.47
N GLY A 134 9.47 -9.07 -2.92
CA GLY A 134 8.15 -9.58 -2.57
C GLY A 134 7.03 -8.56 -2.83
N ASN A 135 6.24 -8.25 -1.80
CA ASN A 135 5.15 -7.28 -1.84
C ASN A 135 5.55 -5.86 -1.36
N VAL A 136 6.85 -5.55 -1.27
CA VAL A 136 7.36 -4.25 -0.82
C VAL A 136 8.15 -3.59 -1.94
N HIS A 137 7.87 -2.31 -2.19
CA HIS A 137 8.65 -1.45 -3.06
C HIS A 137 9.48 -0.48 -2.20
N PHE A 138 10.79 -0.46 -2.43
CA PHE A 138 11.76 0.37 -1.75
C PHE A 138 12.18 1.53 -2.65
N PHE A 139 12.27 2.73 -2.07
CA PHE A 139 12.67 3.95 -2.76
C PHE A 139 13.77 4.64 -1.94
N SER A 140 15.00 4.55 -2.43
CA SER A 140 16.13 5.31 -1.91
C SER A 140 16.08 6.72 -2.47
N VAL A 141 16.22 7.73 -1.61
CA VAL A 141 16.28 9.15 -1.97
C VAL A 141 17.62 9.70 -1.51
N ASP A 142 18.26 10.50 -2.35
CA ASP A 142 19.40 11.32 -1.96
C ASP A 142 18.88 12.61 -1.33
N SER A 143 19.04 12.70 -0.02
CA SER A 143 18.61 13.85 0.76
C SER A 143 19.71 14.90 0.93
N ASP A 144 20.87 14.83 0.28
CA ASP A 144 21.93 15.82 0.47
C ASP A 144 21.74 17.08 -0.39
N HIS A 145 22.23 18.22 0.09
CA HIS A 145 22.16 19.48 -0.65
C HIS A 145 22.99 19.47 -1.95
N ASN A 146 23.98 18.57 -2.05
CA ASN A 146 24.82 18.42 -3.22
C ASN A 146 24.18 17.56 -4.32
N GLU A 147 23.01 16.92 -4.10
CA GLU A 147 22.33 16.13 -5.14
C GLU A 147 21.98 17.03 -6.35
N PRO A 148 22.54 16.77 -7.54
CA PRO A 148 22.35 17.62 -8.71
C PRO A 148 20.90 17.73 -9.19
N HIS A 149 20.06 16.74 -8.89
CA HIS A 149 18.64 16.74 -9.24
C HIS A 149 17.74 17.41 -8.18
N GLY A 150 18.33 17.94 -7.12
CA GLY A 150 17.68 18.66 -6.02
C GLY A 150 17.07 17.73 -4.96
N ARG A 151 16.88 18.28 -3.76
CA ARG A 151 16.37 17.59 -2.57
C ARG A 151 15.09 18.17 -1.96
N ASP A 152 14.50 19.20 -2.58
CA ASP A 152 13.21 19.74 -2.15
C ASP A 152 12.03 19.06 -2.86
N SER A 153 10.81 19.32 -2.39
CA SER A 153 9.58 18.68 -2.91
C SER A 153 9.18 19.04 -4.35
N SER A 154 9.85 20.03 -4.96
CA SER A 154 9.70 20.47 -6.36
C SER A 154 10.88 20.04 -7.25
N SER A 155 11.84 19.33 -6.70
CA SER A 155 13.02 18.83 -7.41
C SER A 155 12.69 17.76 -8.46
N VAL A 156 13.62 17.53 -9.39
CA VAL A 156 13.49 16.46 -10.39
C VAL A 156 13.39 15.09 -9.71
N GLN A 157 14.16 14.90 -8.63
CA GLN A 157 14.10 13.70 -7.81
C GLN A 157 12.74 13.52 -7.12
N ALA A 158 12.17 14.57 -6.54
CA ALA A 158 10.85 14.50 -5.90
C ALA A 158 9.73 14.14 -6.91
N TYR A 159 9.78 14.69 -8.14
CA TYR A 159 8.87 14.31 -9.21
C TYR A 159 9.04 12.84 -9.63
N TRP A 160 10.27 12.34 -9.69
CA TRP A 160 10.54 10.92 -9.93
C TRP A 160 9.88 10.07 -8.84
N LEU A 161 10.12 10.36 -7.55
CA LEU A 161 9.57 9.59 -6.44
C LEU A 161 8.05 9.59 -6.44
N LYS A 162 7.42 10.77 -6.63
CA LYS A 162 5.96 10.91 -6.71
C LYS A 162 5.37 9.99 -7.80
N ASN A 163 5.99 9.98 -8.98
CA ASN A 163 5.53 9.15 -10.10
C ASN A 163 5.77 7.65 -9.86
N ALA A 164 6.91 7.29 -9.25
CA ALA A 164 7.27 5.92 -8.91
C ALA A 164 6.30 5.33 -7.86
N LEU A 165 6.02 6.08 -6.78
CA LEU A 165 5.03 5.71 -5.78
C LEU A 165 3.62 5.56 -6.38
N TYR A 166 3.23 6.47 -7.28
CA TYR A 166 1.93 6.43 -7.97
C TYR A 166 1.76 5.16 -8.83
N LYS A 167 2.82 4.73 -9.52
CA LYS A 167 2.81 3.54 -10.39
C LYS A 167 3.00 2.22 -9.66
N SER A 168 3.45 2.24 -8.41
CA SER A 168 3.75 1.03 -7.65
C SER A 168 2.47 0.28 -7.25
N ALA A 169 2.44 -1.02 -7.59
CA ALA A 169 1.40 -1.96 -7.21
C ALA A 169 1.69 -2.75 -5.92
N SER A 170 2.84 -2.49 -5.29
CA SER A 170 3.23 -3.16 -4.04
C SER A 170 2.33 -2.76 -2.87
N ASP A 171 2.12 -3.69 -1.94
CA ASP A 171 1.25 -3.49 -0.76
C ASP A 171 1.89 -2.51 0.23
N PHE A 172 3.23 -2.53 0.31
CA PHE A 172 4.01 -1.61 1.11
C PHE A 172 4.99 -0.82 0.24
N LYS A 173 5.12 0.48 0.53
CA LYS A 173 6.03 1.41 -0.14
C LYS A 173 6.90 2.09 0.91
N ILE A 174 8.18 1.73 0.94
CA ILE A 174 9.16 2.22 1.92
C ILE A 174 10.04 3.26 1.25
N VAL A 175 9.99 4.49 1.73
CA VAL A 175 10.91 5.55 1.32
C VAL A 175 12.01 5.66 2.37
N TYR A 176 13.27 5.70 1.97
CA TYR A 176 14.38 5.82 2.91
C TYR A 176 15.49 6.74 2.36
N PHE A 177 16.14 7.46 3.27
CA PHE A 177 17.17 8.47 2.98
C PHE A 177 17.92 8.84 4.26
N HIS A 178 18.70 9.93 4.25
CA HIS A 178 19.55 10.33 5.36
C HIS A 178 18.94 11.38 6.30
N HIS A 179 18.64 12.59 5.81
CA HIS A 179 18.20 13.71 6.66
C HIS A 179 16.72 13.60 7.08
N PRO A 180 16.38 13.50 8.38
CA PRO A 180 15.01 13.18 8.82
C PRO A 180 14.04 14.36 8.66
N PRO A 181 12.82 14.15 8.13
CA PRO A 181 11.82 15.23 8.02
C PRO A 181 11.38 15.78 9.38
N TYR A 182 11.31 14.88 10.36
CA TYR A 182 10.92 15.15 11.74
C TYR A 182 11.90 14.45 12.68
N SER A 183 12.43 15.18 13.65
CA SER A 183 13.31 14.62 14.68
C SER A 183 13.33 15.51 15.91
N SER A 184 13.31 14.87 17.09
CA SER A 184 13.44 15.50 18.40
C SER A 184 14.89 15.59 18.87
N SER A 185 15.86 15.19 18.05
CA SER A 185 17.27 15.19 18.38
C SER A 185 17.78 16.58 18.80
N SER A 186 18.79 16.58 19.68
CA SER A 186 19.57 17.78 19.98
C SER A 186 20.79 17.97 19.09
N GLY A 187 21.10 17.00 18.22
CA GLY A 187 22.19 17.09 17.25
C GLY A 187 21.81 18.00 16.08
N HIS A 188 20.92 17.52 15.22
CA HIS A 188 20.45 18.27 14.03
C HIS A 188 18.96 18.60 14.11
N GLY A 189 18.11 17.61 14.43
CA GLY A 189 16.66 17.78 14.52
C GLY A 189 15.97 17.73 13.15
N SER A 190 14.69 18.15 13.11
CA SER A 190 13.89 18.11 11.88
C SER A 190 14.49 18.90 10.73
N ASP A 191 14.46 18.32 9.53
CA ASP A 191 14.80 18.97 8.27
C ASP A 191 13.54 19.38 7.47
N PRO A 192 13.21 20.68 7.37
CA PRO A 192 12.03 21.14 6.63
C PRO A 192 12.05 20.87 5.13
N GLU A 193 13.22 20.78 4.49
CA GLU A 193 13.30 20.51 3.04
C GLU A 193 12.87 19.07 2.72
N MET A 194 13.01 18.16 3.69
CA MET A 194 12.58 16.77 3.56
C MET A 194 11.13 16.52 4.00
N GLN A 195 10.36 17.53 4.39
CA GLN A 195 8.93 17.39 4.72
C GLN A 195 8.05 17.32 3.46
N TRP A 196 8.40 16.40 2.55
CA TRP A 196 7.63 16.14 1.34
C TRP A 196 6.29 15.47 1.69
N PRO A 197 5.27 15.58 0.83
CA PRO A 197 3.96 15.00 1.09
C PRO A 197 3.92 13.48 0.80
N PHE A 198 4.84 12.72 1.40
CA PHE A 198 5.03 11.28 1.20
C PHE A 198 3.75 10.48 1.36
N LYS A 199 2.94 10.79 2.40
CA LYS A 199 1.65 10.11 2.62
C LYS A 199 0.71 10.30 1.43
N LYS A 200 0.60 11.53 0.93
CA LYS A 200 -0.25 11.87 -0.23
C LYS A 200 0.27 11.26 -1.52
N TRP A 201 1.57 10.99 -1.60
CA TRP A 201 2.17 10.27 -2.73
C TRP A 201 2.04 8.75 -2.62
N GLY A 202 1.64 8.23 -1.46
CA GLY A 202 1.31 6.83 -1.25
C GLY A 202 2.35 6.03 -0.47
N ALA A 203 3.32 6.66 0.18
CA ALA A 203 4.26 5.97 1.05
C ALA A 203 3.54 5.29 2.24
N SER A 204 4.05 4.12 2.63
CA SER A 204 3.60 3.38 3.82
C SER A 204 4.41 3.74 5.07
N ILE A 205 5.69 4.04 4.89
CA ILE A 205 6.63 4.45 5.94
C ILE A 205 7.81 5.21 5.32
N VAL A 206 8.39 6.11 6.11
CA VAL A 206 9.61 6.86 5.78
C VAL A 206 10.69 6.55 6.83
N LEU A 207 11.91 6.24 6.39
CA LEU A 207 13.04 5.91 7.26
C LEU A 207 14.20 6.89 7.00
N ALA A 208 14.85 7.36 8.07
CA ALA A 208 15.96 8.30 8.00
C ALA A 208 17.05 8.03 9.05
N GLY A 209 18.26 8.54 8.83
CA GLY A 209 19.41 8.50 9.75
C GLY A 209 19.74 9.90 10.26
N HIS A 210 21.01 10.29 10.16
CA HIS A 210 21.62 11.60 10.44
C HIS A 210 21.64 12.00 11.92
N ASP A 211 20.49 11.89 12.58
CA ASP A 211 20.40 12.09 14.00
C ASP A 211 20.75 10.80 14.72
N HIS A 212 21.82 10.84 15.51
CA HIS A 212 22.39 9.68 16.19
C HIS A 212 21.60 9.25 17.44
N ASN A 213 20.33 8.98 17.22
CA ASN A 213 19.37 8.41 18.14
C ASN A 213 18.33 7.60 17.36
N TYR A 214 17.48 6.89 18.08
CA TYR A 214 16.31 6.23 17.54
C TYR A 214 15.06 7.00 17.91
N GLU A 215 14.20 7.28 16.94
CA GLU A 215 12.91 7.89 17.16
C GLU A 215 11.86 7.35 16.20
N ARG A 216 10.68 7.02 16.73
CA ARG A 216 9.49 6.72 15.93
C ARG A 216 8.45 7.80 16.11
N ILE A 217 7.99 8.35 14.99
CA ILE A 217 7.06 9.48 14.91
C ILE A 217 5.86 9.04 14.07
N PHE A 218 4.65 9.37 14.52
CA PHE A 218 3.43 9.22 13.73
C PHE A 218 2.81 10.59 13.49
N PHE A 219 2.88 11.05 12.25
CA PHE A 219 2.43 12.38 11.85
C PHE A 219 1.73 12.29 10.49
N ASP A 220 0.62 13.04 10.33
CA ASP A 220 -0.23 13.03 9.12
C ASP A 220 -0.57 11.61 8.60
N SER A 221 -0.93 10.70 9.52
CA SER A 221 -1.27 9.30 9.21
C SER A 221 -0.15 8.50 8.52
N LEU A 222 1.12 8.88 8.74
CA LEU A 222 2.32 8.19 8.27
C LEU A 222 3.29 7.95 9.43
N THR A 223 3.96 6.80 9.40
CA THR A 223 5.06 6.51 10.33
C THR A 223 6.36 7.02 9.73
N TYR A 224 7.13 7.75 10.53
CA TYR A 224 8.51 8.14 10.26
C TYR A 224 9.42 7.50 11.31
N ILE A 225 10.59 7.07 10.87
CA ILE A 225 11.63 6.51 11.74
C ILE A 225 12.91 7.31 11.53
N VAL A 226 13.56 7.63 12.64
CA VAL A 226 14.95 8.06 12.70
C VAL A 226 15.73 6.92 13.34
N ASN A 227 16.80 6.46 12.69
CA ASN A 227 17.74 5.48 13.26
C ASN A 227 19.16 5.76 12.79
N GLY A 228 19.84 6.70 13.45
CA GLY A 228 21.27 6.96 13.27
C GLY A 228 22.17 6.30 14.32
N LEU A 229 21.76 5.14 14.84
CA LEU A 229 22.47 4.45 15.91
C LEU A 229 23.44 3.36 15.41
N GLY A 230 23.95 3.50 14.19
CA GLY A 230 24.80 2.51 13.51
C GLY A 230 26.22 2.36 14.05
N GLY A 231 26.69 3.28 14.89
CA GLY A 231 27.96 3.13 15.61
C GLY A 231 28.85 4.36 15.68
N ARG A 232 28.48 5.49 15.04
CA ARG A 232 29.34 6.69 14.97
C ARG A 232 29.47 7.45 16.29
N SER A 233 28.35 7.90 16.87
CA SER A 233 28.28 8.59 18.17
C SER A 233 26.83 8.60 18.68
N LEU A 234 26.53 9.24 19.81
CA LEU A 234 25.17 9.29 20.38
C LEU A 234 24.74 10.75 20.62
N TYR A 235 23.51 11.09 20.26
CA TYR A 235 22.91 12.40 20.52
C TYR A 235 21.84 12.35 21.61
N SER A 236 21.67 13.46 22.31
CA SER A 236 20.57 13.66 23.26
C SER A 236 19.29 14.11 22.55
N PHE A 237 18.19 14.24 23.29
CA PHE A 237 16.93 14.76 22.78
C PHE A 237 16.65 16.17 23.31
N ASN A 238 16.06 16.99 22.45
CA ASN A 238 15.37 18.23 22.80
C ASN A 238 13.91 17.94 23.17
N LYS A 239 13.08 19.00 23.22
CA LYS A 239 11.63 18.88 23.34
C LYS A 239 11.11 17.98 22.19
N PRO A 240 10.29 16.96 22.49
CA PRO A 240 9.75 16.11 21.44
C PRO A 240 8.92 16.87 20.43
N VAL A 241 9.08 16.52 19.16
CA VAL A 241 8.24 16.98 18.06
C VAL A 241 6.83 16.38 18.15
N GLU A 242 5.88 16.99 17.45
CA GLU A 242 4.53 16.45 17.35
C GLU A 242 4.56 15.04 16.76
N GLY A 243 3.78 14.13 17.35
CA GLY A 243 3.70 12.74 16.89
C GLY A 243 4.84 11.84 17.34
N SER A 244 5.84 12.31 18.10
CA SER A 244 6.88 11.44 18.70
C SER A 244 6.24 10.38 19.62
N ILE A 245 6.40 9.09 19.28
CA ILE A 245 5.84 7.96 20.04
C ILE A 245 6.90 7.23 20.87
N ALA A 246 8.08 6.97 20.29
CA ALA A 246 9.16 6.22 20.94
C ALA A 246 10.50 6.90 20.67
N ARG A 247 11.39 6.93 21.67
CA ARG A 247 12.70 7.58 21.61
C ARG A 247 13.72 6.78 22.39
N TYR A 248 14.93 6.65 21.85
CA TYR A 248 16.03 5.95 22.50
C TYR A 248 17.39 6.51 22.07
N SER A 249 18.28 6.76 23.03
CA SER A 249 19.62 7.30 22.78
C SER A 249 20.65 6.83 23.81
N LYS A 250 20.39 5.70 24.47
CA LYS A 250 21.25 5.19 25.55
C LYS A 250 22.40 4.32 25.06
N ASP A 251 22.23 3.73 23.87
CA ASP A 251 23.18 2.81 23.27
C ASP A 251 22.96 2.75 21.75
N PHE A 252 23.84 2.06 21.04
CA PHE A 252 23.72 1.79 19.61
C PHE A 252 22.70 0.69 19.31
N GLY A 253 22.31 0.55 18.05
CA GLY A 253 21.30 -0.43 17.66
C GLY A 253 20.99 -0.47 16.18
N ALA A 254 20.12 -1.42 15.81
CA ALA A 254 19.69 -1.64 14.44
C ALA A 254 18.22 -2.06 14.39
N MET A 255 17.60 -1.90 13.22
CA MET A 255 16.25 -2.38 12.98
C MET A 255 16.22 -3.65 12.14
N ILE A 256 15.25 -4.51 12.43
CA ILE A 256 14.82 -5.60 11.56
C ILE A 256 13.37 -5.38 11.17
N PHE A 257 13.11 -5.50 9.88
CA PHE A 257 11.77 -5.49 9.31
C PHE A 257 11.41 -6.89 8.80
N ARG A 258 10.17 -7.30 9.05
CA ARG A 258 9.61 -8.57 8.58
C ARG A 258 8.38 -8.28 7.73
N ALA A 259 8.44 -8.65 6.46
CA ALA A 259 7.34 -8.51 5.53
C ALA A 259 6.51 -9.79 5.49
N TYR A 260 5.21 -9.65 5.71
CA TYR A 260 4.20 -10.69 5.56
C TYR A 260 3.27 -10.33 4.40
N LYS A 261 2.35 -11.24 4.03
CA LYS A 261 1.35 -10.97 3.00
C LYS A 261 0.51 -9.73 3.34
N ASP A 262 0.12 -9.60 4.61
CA ASP A 262 -0.88 -8.64 5.09
C ASP A 262 -0.31 -7.63 6.09
N SER A 263 0.99 -7.66 6.39
CA SER A 263 1.58 -6.77 7.39
C SER A 263 3.08 -6.57 7.18
N LEU A 264 3.58 -5.42 7.63
CA LEU A 264 5.00 -5.11 7.71
C LEU A 264 5.33 -4.78 9.17
N ALA A 265 6.10 -5.64 9.84
CA ALA A 265 6.52 -5.44 11.22
C ALA A 265 7.93 -4.84 11.28
N GLY A 266 8.11 -3.77 12.06
CA GLY A 266 9.41 -3.17 12.34
C GLY A 266 9.77 -3.31 13.82
N ILE A 267 11.02 -3.68 14.12
CA ILE A 267 11.52 -3.85 15.48
C ILE A 267 12.89 -3.18 15.57
N PHE A 268 13.08 -2.34 16.58
CA PHE A 268 14.38 -1.76 16.91
C PHE A 268 14.98 -2.48 18.12
N TYR A 269 16.22 -2.94 17.96
CA TYR A 269 17.03 -3.57 19.00
C TYR A 269 18.22 -2.67 19.34
N SER A 270 18.52 -2.55 20.63
CA SER A 270 19.83 -2.09 21.08
C SER A 270 20.86 -3.21 20.95
N ILE A 271 22.15 -2.88 20.83
CA ILE A 271 23.28 -3.85 20.89
C ILE A 271 23.38 -4.60 22.22
N SER A 272 22.62 -4.17 23.24
CA SER A 272 22.38 -4.94 24.47
C SER A 272 21.32 -6.05 24.32
N ASP A 273 20.93 -6.39 23.09
CA ASP A 273 19.88 -7.34 22.69
C ASP A 273 18.49 -7.09 23.29
N SER A 274 18.24 -5.84 23.72
CA SER A 274 16.93 -5.43 24.22
C SER A 274 16.06 -4.88 23.09
N ILE A 275 14.84 -5.42 22.95
CA ILE A 275 13.80 -4.80 22.13
C ILE A 275 13.41 -3.50 22.83
N ILE A 276 13.66 -2.39 22.15
CA ILE A 276 13.34 -1.05 22.65
C ILE A 276 11.98 -0.61 22.12
N ASP A 277 11.70 -0.92 20.85
CA ASP A 277 10.44 -0.55 20.21
C ASP A 277 10.06 -1.56 19.12
N ASN A 278 8.75 -1.68 18.87
CA ASN A 278 8.19 -2.48 17.80
C ASN A 278 6.85 -1.91 17.33
N PHE A 279 6.53 -2.12 16.06
CA PHE A 279 5.28 -1.67 15.45
C PHE A 279 4.92 -2.53 14.23
N VAL A 280 3.66 -2.42 13.79
CA VAL A 280 3.14 -3.10 12.61
C VAL A 280 2.42 -2.09 11.72
N ILE A 281 2.69 -2.15 10.43
CA ILE A 281 2.00 -1.41 9.38
C ILE A 281 1.12 -2.39 8.62
N GLN A 282 -0.14 -2.01 8.41
CA GLN A 282 -1.11 -2.75 7.61
C GLN A 282 -1.18 -2.13 6.20
N PRO A 283 -1.48 -2.92 5.15
CA PRO A 283 -1.79 -2.40 3.83
C PRO A 283 -2.93 -1.38 3.90
N SER A 284 -2.88 -0.37 3.04
CA SER A 284 -4.00 0.56 2.94
C SER A 284 -5.23 -0.13 2.37
N LYS A 285 -6.42 0.29 2.83
CA LYS A 285 -7.70 -0.17 2.26
C LYS A 285 -8.05 0.68 1.03
N LYS A 286 -8.71 0.08 0.04
CA LYS A 286 -9.07 0.70 -1.23
C LYS A 286 -10.53 1.11 -1.20
N ASN A 287 -10.82 2.30 -1.70
CA ASN A 287 -12.13 2.89 -1.71
C ASN A 287 -12.68 2.93 -3.14
N LEU A 288 -13.72 2.16 -3.40
CA LEU A 288 -14.46 2.21 -4.67
C LEU A 288 -15.76 2.97 -4.44
N LYS A 289 -15.90 4.11 -5.11
CA LYS A 289 -17.17 4.80 -5.22
C LYS A 289 -17.86 4.37 -6.49
N LEU A 290 -19.04 3.81 -6.33
CA LEU A 290 -19.84 3.29 -7.42
C LEU A 290 -21.12 4.11 -7.53
N ARG A 291 -21.53 4.41 -8.76
CA ARG A 291 -22.90 4.87 -9.03
C ARG A 291 -23.53 4.01 -10.12
N LEU A 292 -24.74 3.54 -9.85
CA LEU A 292 -25.54 2.74 -10.78
C LEU A 292 -27.02 2.99 -10.57
N MET A 293 -27.82 2.56 -11.53
CA MET A 293 -29.28 2.55 -11.43
C MET A 293 -29.78 1.16 -11.85
N ILE A 294 -30.76 0.61 -11.14
CA ILE A 294 -31.48 -0.60 -11.54
C ILE A 294 -32.74 -0.15 -12.28
N GLU A 295 -32.98 -0.69 -13.48
CA GLU A 295 -34.04 -0.23 -14.37
C GLU A 295 -35.40 -0.21 -13.69
N GLY A 296 -35.81 -1.32 -13.06
CA GLY A 296 -37.11 -1.44 -12.42
C GLY A 296 -37.29 -0.47 -11.25
N MET A 297 -36.24 -0.23 -10.47
CA MET A 297 -36.27 0.57 -9.24
C MET A 297 -36.05 2.07 -9.47
N PHE A 298 -35.61 2.48 -10.66
CA PHE A 298 -35.34 3.89 -10.99
C PHE A 298 -36.61 4.62 -11.44
N ASN A 299 -36.93 5.72 -10.75
CA ASN A 299 -38.01 6.63 -11.13
C ASN A 299 -37.45 7.81 -11.95
N PRO A 300 -37.78 7.94 -13.24
CA PRO A 300 -37.24 8.98 -14.12
C PRO A 300 -37.81 10.38 -13.84
N GLU A 301 -38.94 10.49 -13.15
CA GLU A 301 -39.57 11.78 -12.85
C GLU A 301 -38.90 12.47 -11.67
N SER A 302 -38.65 11.71 -10.59
CA SER A 302 -37.95 12.21 -9.40
C SER A 302 -36.43 12.09 -9.52
N GLY A 303 -35.93 11.24 -10.42
CA GLY A 303 -34.50 10.98 -10.59
C GLY A 303 -33.87 10.18 -9.46
N ILE A 304 -34.69 9.51 -8.64
CA ILE A 304 -34.24 8.69 -7.52
C ILE A 304 -34.45 7.20 -7.81
N ILE A 305 -33.63 6.37 -7.18
CA ILE A 305 -33.77 4.91 -7.16
C ILE A 305 -34.33 4.47 -5.81
N LYS A 306 -35.11 3.39 -5.77
CA LYS A 306 -35.34 2.66 -4.52
C LYS A 306 -34.04 2.00 -4.05
N GLU A 307 -33.73 2.18 -2.77
CA GLU A 307 -32.51 1.68 -2.17
C GLU A 307 -32.51 0.15 -2.09
N ASP A 308 -31.43 -0.48 -2.53
CA ASP A 308 -31.30 -1.94 -2.46
C ASP A 308 -29.83 -2.36 -2.29
N SER A 309 -29.62 -3.62 -1.91
CA SER A 309 -28.30 -4.23 -1.79
C SER A 309 -27.73 -4.59 -3.16
N ILE A 310 -26.48 -4.22 -3.39
CA ILE A 310 -25.70 -4.55 -4.58
C ILE A 310 -24.50 -5.37 -4.17
N ASN A 311 -24.32 -6.53 -4.81
CA ASN A 311 -23.10 -7.31 -4.71
C ASN A 311 -22.15 -6.90 -5.83
N ILE A 312 -20.92 -6.56 -5.46
CA ILE A 312 -19.84 -6.36 -6.42
C ILE A 312 -18.81 -7.47 -6.30
N LYS A 313 -18.16 -7.75 -7.42
CA LYS A 313 -17.00 -8.63 -7.51
C LYS A 313 -15.92 -7.93 -8.33
N LEU A 314 -14.73 -7.83 -7.77
CA LEU A 314 -13.55 -7.37 -8.48
C LEU A 314 -12.88 -8.60 -9.08
N ARG A 315 -12.74 -8.60 -10.40
CA ARG A 315 -12.22 -9.72 -11.18
C ARG A 315 -10.86 -9.38 -11.77
N LYS A 316 -9.99 -10.37 -11.93
CA LYS A 316 -8.71 -10.18 -12.64
C LYS A 316 -8.97 -9.65 -14.06
N ALA A 317 -8.05 -8.87 -14.61
CA ALA A 317 -8.13 -8.32 -15.97
C ALA A 317 -7.92 -9.34 -17.10
N VAL A 318 -7.61 -10.59 -16.77
CA VAL A 318 -7.23 -11.64 -17.73
C VAL A 318 -8.08 -12.88 -17.52
N SER A 319 -8.50 -13.50 -18.62
CA SER A 319 -9.28 -14.75 -18.62
C SER A 319 -8.54 -15.85 -17.81
N PRO A 320 -9.23 -16.62 -16.95
CA PRO A 320 -10.69 -16.76 -16.81
C PRO A 320 -11.34 -15.73 -15.85
N TYR A 321 -10.72 -14.56 -15.65
CA TYR A 321 -11.25 -13.45 -14.87
C TYR A 321 -11.62 -13.86 -13.44
N GLU A 322 -10.70 -14.56 -12.77
CA GLU A 322 -10.93 -15.07 -11.41
C GLU A 322 -11.34 -13.94 -10.45
N GLU A 323 -12.22 -14.28 -9.50
CA GLU A 323 -12.59 -13.37 -8.42
C GLU A 323 -11.38 -13.06 -7.53
N VAL A 324 -11.20 -11.78 -7.23
CA VAL A 324 -10.18 -11.31 -6.29
C VAL A 324 -10.83 -10.97 -4.95
N GLU A 325 -11.94 -10.23 -4.99
CA GLU A 325 -12.67 -9.80 -3.81
C GLU A 325 -14.16 -9.56 -4.16
N SER A 326 -15.05 -9.87 -3.23
CA SER A 326 -16.49 -9.62 -3.31
C SER A 326 -16.95 -8.78 -2.11
N SER A 327 -17.91 -7.89 -2.31
CA SER A 327 -18.45 -7.03 -1.25
C SER A 327 -19.90 -6.67 -1.55
N ILE A 328 -20.73 -6.56 -0.51
CA ILE A 328 -22.13 -6.16 -0.62
C ILE A 328 -22.31 -4.84 0.12
N ASN A 329 -23.01 -3.88 -0.49
CA ASN A 329 -23.44 -2.65 0.18
C ASN A 329 -24.78 -2.16 -0.38
N TYR A 330 -25.43 -1.22 0.29
CA TYR A 330 -26.71 -0.65 -0.13
C TYR A 330 -26.51 0.65 -0.90
N SER A 331 -27.31 0.86 -1.94
CA SER A 331 -27.37 2.14 -2.64
C SER A 331 -28.14 3.19 -1.84
N ASP A 332 -27.69 4.44 -1.89
CA ASP A 332 -28.55 5.57 -1.53
C ASP A 332 -29.60 5.84 -2.62
N ASN A 333 -30.54 6.74 -2.33
CA ASN A 333 -31.59 7.14 -3.28
C ASN A 333 -31.08 7.82 -4.57
N GLU A 334 -29.79 8.15 -4.67
CA GLU A 334 -29.13 8.66 -5.87
C GLU A 334 -28.35 7.59 -6.65
N GLY A 335 -28.39 6.34 -6.17
CA GLY A 335 -27.71 5.18 -6.74
C GLY A 335 -26.23 5.09 -6.41
N LYS A 336 -25.75 5.81 -5.38
CA LYS A 336 -24.35 5.82 -4.96
C LYS A 336 -24.08 4.76 -3.90
N LEU A 337 -22.92 4.12 -4.01
CA LEU A 337 -22.37 3.15 -3.07
C LEU A 337 -20.89 3.43 -2.83
N GLU A 338 -20.40 3.06 -1.65
CA GLU A 338 -18.99 3.13 -1.30
C GLU A 338 -18.53 1.80 -0.73
N PHE A 339 -17.49 1.21 -1.32
CA PHE A 339 -16.93 -0.07 -0.90
C PHE A 339 -15.52 0.11 -0.37
N ILE A 340 -15.22 -0.58 0.73
CA ILE A 340 -13.88 -0.63 1.32
C ILE A 340 -13.32 -2.02 1.09
N LEU A 341 -12.27 -2.09 0.27
CA LEU A 341 -11.66 -3.31 -0.26
C LEU A 341 -10.27 -3.53 0.34
N THR A 342 -9.89 -4.78 0.60
CA THR A 342 -8.62 -5.12 1.30
C THR A 342 -7.65 -5.97 0.50
N GLU A 343 -8.11 -6.75 -0.48
CA GLU A 343 -7.25 -7.61 -1.31
C GLU A 343 -6.84 -6.93 -2.63
N ILE A 344 -7.46 -5.79 -2.95
CA ILE A 344 -7.19 -5.00 -4.16
C ILE A 344 -5.93 -4.15 -4.05
N LYS A 345 -5.16 -4.08 -5.14
CA LYS A 345 -3.89 -3.36 -5.25
C LYS A 345 -4.01 -2.12 -6.11
N ASN A 346 -3.24 -1.09 -5.78
CA ASN A 346 -3.08 0.06 -6.67
C ASN A 346 -2.37 -0.38 -7.96
N ALA A 347 -2.54 0.39 -9.04
CA ALA A 347 -1.86 0.19 -10.32
C ALA A 347 -1.97 -1.25 -10.89
N THR A 348 -2.96 -2.01 -10.45
CA THR A 348 -3.31 -3.34 -10.96
C THR A 348 -4.68 -3.26 -11.61
N SER A 349 -4.82 -3.86 -12.80
CA SER A 349 -6.06 -3.82 -13.59
C SER A 349 -7.09 -4.82 -13.10
N TYR A 350 -8.34 -4.35 -12.98
CA TYR A 350 -9.49 -5.17 -12.60
C TYR A 350 -10.70 -4.86 -13.49
N TYR A 351 -11.58 -5.85 -13.63
CA TYR A 351 -12.97 -5.65 -14.00
C TYR A 351 -13.84 -5.53 -12.75
N LEU A 352 -14.92 -4.75 -12.84
CA LEU A 352 -15.99 -4.69 -11.85
C LEU A 352 -17.17 -5.47 -12.40
N GLN A 353 -17.55 -6.52 -11.72
CA GLN A 353 -18.81 -7.23 -11.94
C GLN A 353 -19.82 -6.77 -10.89
N VAL A 354 -21.03 -6.46 -11.33
CA VAL A 354 -22.17 -6.07 -10.50
C VAL A 354 -23.24 -7.15 -10.63
N ASN A 355 -23.72 -7.61 -9.48
CA ASN A 355 -24.86 -8.50 -9.37
C ASN A 355 -25.91 -7.85 -8.45
N HIS A 356 -27.15 -7.82 -8.90
CA HIS A 356 -28.31 -7.41 -8.13
C HIS A 356 -29.38 -8.48 -8.29
N ARG A 357 -30.23 -8.63 -7.27
CA ARG A 357 -31.16 -9.77 -7.12
C ARG A 357 -32.12 -9.95 -8.30
N ASN A 358 -32.39 -8.88 -9.06
CA ASN A 358 -33.42 -8.88 -10.09
C ASN A 358 -32.93 -8.35 -11.45
N SER A 359 -31.62 -8.29 -11.63
CA SER A 359 -31.00 -7.70 -12.81
C SER A 359 -30.02 -8.67 -13.45
N ILE A 360 -29.77 -8.47 -14.74
CA ILE A 360 -28.67 -9.18 -15.40
C ILE A 360 -27.34 -8.81 -14.75
N GLU A 361 -26.42 -9.76 -14.75
CA GLU A 361 -25.03 -9.50 -14.41
C GLU A 361 -24.43 -8.44 -15.36
N THR A 362 -23.80 -7.41 -14.79
CA THR A 362 -23.22 -6.31 -15.56
C THR A 362 -21.77 -6.07 -15.20
N TRP A 363 -20.92 -5.95 -16.22
CA TRP A 363 -19.49 -5.71 -16.05
C TRP A 363 -19.09 -4.31 -16.46
N SER A 364 -18.03 -3.75 -15.87
CA SER A 364 -17.40 -2.53 -16.35
C SER A 364 -16.96 -2.70 -17.81
N ALA A 365 -17.12 -1.65 -18.62
CA ALA A 365 -16.80 -1.70 -20.05
C ALA A 365 -15.36 -2.05 -20.37
N GLY A 366 -14.44 -1.74 -19.44
CA GLY A 366 -13.06 -2.14 -19.53
C GLY A 366 -12.44 -2.28 -18.15
N ASN A 367 -11.15 -2.57 -18.17
CA ASN A 367 -10.33 -2.60 -16.98
C ASN A 367 -10.18 -1.20 -16.38
N PHE A 368 -10.12 -1.13 -15.06
CA PHE A 368 -9.73 0.07 -14.33
C PHE A 368 -8.68 -0.22 -13.28
N LEU A 369 -8.14 0.86 -12.72
CA LEU A 369 -7.02 0.86 -11.77
C LEU A 369 -7.41 1.66 -10.55
N PHE A 370 -6.99 1.19 -9.37
CA PHE A 370 -6.97 2.05 -8.18
C PHE A 370 -5.68 2.88 -8.19
N PHE A 371 -5.83 4.17 -7.85
CA PHE A 371 -4.71 5.06 -7.65
C PHE A 371 -4.87 5.78 -6.32
N LEU A 372 -3.80 5.80 -5.51
CA LEU A 372 -3.83 6.37 -4.16
C LEU A 372 -5.04 5.87 -3.37
N ASP A 373 -5.28 4.56 -3.47
CA ASP A 373 -6.35 3.83 -2.79
C ASP A 373 -7.78 4.21 -3.20
N LYS A 374 -7.97 4.84 -4.37
CA LYS A 374 -9.28 5.32 -4.82
C LYS A 374 -9.60 4.89 -6.25
N MET A 375 -10.90 4.67 -6.49
CA MET A 375 -11.49 4.52 -7.82
C MET A 375 -12.95 4.98 -7.78
N ASP A 376 -13.36 5.71 -8.81
CA ASP A 376 -14.76 6.14 -9.00
C ASP A 376 -15.30 5.55 -10.30
N TYR A 377 -16.41 4.84 -10.25
CA TYR A 377 -17.06 4.23 -11.42
C TYR A 377 -18.55 4.60 -11.47
N ASP A 378 -19.01 5.19 -12.57
CA ASP A 378 -20.41 5.63 -12.72
C ASP A 378 -21.01 5.03 -14.00
N PHE A 379 -21.87 4.01 -13.85
CA PHE A 379 -22.60 3.36 -14.93
C PHE A 379 -23.67 4.27 -15.55
N THR A 380 -24.10 5.32 -14.85
CA THR A 380 -25.29 6.10 -15.23
C THR A 380 -25.05 7.14 -16.31
N THR A 381 -23.79 7.32 -16.71
CA THR A 381 -23.32 8.42 -17.57
C THR A 381 -23.31 8.08 -19.06
N ASP A 382 -23.04 6.83 -19.43
CA ASP A 382 -22.97 6.38 -20.82
C ASP A 382 -23.22 4.87 -20.93
N SER A 383 -23.85 4.40 -22.00
CA SER A 383 -23.93 2.97 -22.34
C SER A 383 -22.56 2.29 -22.40
N LEU A 384 -21.52 3.02 -22.84
CA LEU A 384 -20.13 2.59 -22.94
C LEU A 384 -19.46 2.41 -21.57
N LYS A 385 -20.20 2.52 -20.47
CA LYS A 385 -19.75 2.17 -19.12
C LYS A 385 -20.04 0.72 -18.77
N ALA A 386 -20.84 -0.01 -19.54
CA ALA A 386 -20.96 -1.46 -19.40
C ALA A 386 -20.29 -2.18 -20.56
N TYR A 387 -19.75 -3.36 -20.27
CA TYR A 387 -19.26 -4.25 -21.32
C TYR A 387 -20.40 -4.60 -22.27
N GLY A 388 -20.13 -4.59 -23.58
CA GLY A 388 -21.15 -4.86 -24.60
C GLY A 388 -22.27 -3.82 -24.71
N ASN A 389 -22.14 -2.62 -24.11
CA ASN A 389 -23.20 -1.60 -24.04
C ASN A 389 -24.47 -2.10 -23.36
N ASN A 390 -24.32 -2.98 -22.37
CA ASN A 390 -25.43 -3.72 -21.74
C ASN A 390 -26.20 -2.89 -20.69
N LEU A 391 -26.67 -1.70 -21.08
CA LEU A 391 -27.42 -0.76 -20.22
C LEU A 391 -28.62 -0.16 -20.96
N LYS A 392 -29.71 0.06 -20.22
CA LYS A 392 -30.92 0.74 -20.67
C LYS A 392 -30.85 2.24 -20.43
N LEU A 393 -31.10 3.06 -21.45
CA LEU A 393 -31.38 4.49 -21.22
C LEU A 393 -32.83 4.68 -20.73
N LYS A 394 -32.99 5.20 -19.50
CA LYS A 394 -34.29 5.53 -18.87
C LYS A 394 -34.16 6.87 -18.14
N GLY A 395 -35.04 7.83 -18.42
CA GLY A 395 -35.01 9.14 -17.75
C GLY A 395 -33.70 9.93 -17.88
N GLY A 396 -32.96 9.76 -18.98
CA GLY A 396 -31.65 10.40 -19.16
C GLY A 396 -30.50 9.76 -18.38
N LYS A 397 -30.73 8.62 -17.72
CA LYS A 397 -29.72 7.82 -17.02
C LYS A 397 -29.61 6.43 -17.63
N TYR A 398 -28.40 5.90 -17.66
CA TYR A 398 -28.18 4.51 -18.01
C TYR A 398 -28.39 3.61 -16.78
N CYS A 399 -29.23 2.60 -16.93
CA CYS A 399 -29.66 1.68 -15.89
C CYS A 399 -29.29 0.25 -16.30
N ILE A 400 -28.97 -0.59 -15.31
CA ILE A 400 -28.81 -2.03 -15.48
C ILE A 400 -30.21 -2.63 -15.71
N TYR A 401 -30.33 -3.49 -16.72
CA TYR A 401 -31.59 -4.12 -17.09
C TYR A 401 -32.12 -5.03 -15.96
N SER A 402 -33.40 -4.87 -15.62
CA SER A 402 -34.11 -5.72 -14.68
C SER A 402 -34.88 -6.82 -15.39
N GLY A 403 -35.03 -7.99 -14.76
CA GLY A 403 -35.83 -9.10 -15.25
C GLY A 403 -35.19 -10.47 -15.12
N ASP A 404 -33.88 -10.55 -14.89
CA ASP A 404 -33.18 -11.83 -14.69
C ASP A 404 -33.30 -12.23 -13.21
N VAL A 405 -34.41 -12.86 -12.85
CA VAL A 405 -34.76 -13.19 -11.46
C VAL A 405 -34.22 -14.56 -11.05
N ASN A 406 -33.90 -15.40 -12.04
CA ASN A 406 -33.31 -16.71 -11.82
C ASN A 406 -31.75 -16.70 -11.86
N GLN A 407 -31.15 -15.56 -12.27
CA GLN A 407 -29.72 -15.31 -12.35
C GLN A 407 -28.98 -16.26 -13.33
N ASP A 408 -29.63 -16.62 -14.43
CA ASP A 408 -29.03 -17.44 -15.51
C ASP A 408 -28.35 -16.60 -16.61
N GLY A 409 -28.46 -15.28 -16.52
CA GLY A 409 -27.86 -14.33 -17.45
C GLY A 409 -28.74 -14.00 -18.65
N PHE A 410 -29.96 -14.53 -18.75
CA PHE A 410 -30.93 -14.19 -19.78
C PHE A 410 -32.17 -13.61 -19.11
N ILE A 411 -32.84 -12.67 -19.76
CA ILE A 411 -34.20 -12.28 -19.40
C ILE A 411 -35.10 -12.98 -20.39
N ASP A 412 -35.79 -14.04 -19.98
CA ASP A 412 -36.57 -14.87 -20.90
C ASP A 412 -37.91 -15.34 -20.32
N ALA A 413 -38.52 -16.34 -20.98
CA ALA A 413 -39.82 -16.86 -20.57
C ALA A 413 -39.77 -17.58 -19.19
N ASN A 414 -38.61 -18.08 -18.78
CA ASN A 414 -38.44 -18.70 -17.47
C ASN A 414 -38.54 -17.65 -16.35
N ASP A 415 -37.95 -16.47 -16.53
CA ASP A 415 -38.10 -15.35 -15.59
C ASP A 415 -39.54 -14.87 -15.52
N ASN A 416 -40.15 -14.63 -16.68
CA ASN A 416 -41.55 -14.19 -16.75
C ASN A 416 -42.49 -15.17 -16.04
N MET A 417 -42.25 -16.48 -16.17
CA MET A 417 -43.04 -17.50 -15.49
C MET A 417 -42.88 -17.44 -13.97
N LEU A 418 -41.68 -17.15 -13.45
CA LEU A 418 -41.47 -17.00 -12.00
C LEU A 418 -42.21 -15.78 -11.46
N ILE A 419 -42.12 -14.64 -12.17
CA ILE A 419 -42.81 -13.40 -11.80
C ILE A 419 -44.33 -13.58 -11.88
N ASP A 420 -44.85 -14.15 -12.96
CA ASP A 420 -46.30 -14.34 -13.18
C ASP A 420 -46.93 -15.25 -12.10
N ASN A 421 -46.22 -16.33 -11.72
CA ASN A 421 -46.68 -17.23 -10.65
C ASN A 421 -46.84 -16.52 -9.30
N LEU A 422 -45.92 -15.60 -8.96
CA LEU A 422 -45.98 -14.85 -7.71
C LEU A 422 -46.95 -13.65 -7.81
N SER A 423 -47.08 -13.06 -9.00
CA SER A 423 -48.06 -12.02 -9.32
C SER A 423 -49.49 -12.52 -9.12
N ALA A 424 -49.81 -13.72 -9.62
CA ALA A 424 -51.12 -14.34 -9.43
C ALA A 424 -51.48 -14.58 -7.95
N GLN A 425 -50.48 -14.60 -7.07
CA GLN A 425 -50.64 -14.77 -5.62
C GLN A 425 -50.59 -13.45 -4.85
N PHE A 426 -50.32 -12.31 -5.50
CA PHE A 426 -50.05 -11.02 -4.85
C PHE A 426 -48.99 -11.14 -3.75
N SER A 427 -47.88 -11.83 -4.09
CA SER A 427 -46.80 -12.09 -3.13
C SER A 427 -46.19 -10.78 -2.66
N LEU A 428 -45.87 -10.68 -1.37
CA LEU A 428 -45.33 -9.48 -0.73
C LEU A 428 -43.97 -9.76 -0.10
N GLY A 429 -43.07 -8.78 -0.21
CA GLY A 429 -41.82 -8.70 0.53
C GLY A 429 -40.58 -8.59 -0.35
N TYR A 430 -39.42 -8.82 0.25
CA TYR A 430 -38.12 -8.71 -0.41
C TYR A 430 -37.84 -9.93 -1.31
N LEU A 431 -38.44 -9.94 -2.49
CA LEU A 431 -38.35 -11.02 -3.49
C LEU A 431 -37.60 -10.57 -4.76
N PRO A 432 -36.77 -11.41 -5.40
CA PRO A 432 -36.18 -11.13 -6.71
C PRO A 432 -37.21 -10.69 -7.76
N GLU A 433 -38.41 -11.26 -7.71
CA GLU A 433 -39.50 -11.02 -8.67
C GLU A 433 -40.18 -9.65 -8.50
N ASP A 434 -39.95 -8.96 -7.37
CA ASP A 434 -40.32 -7.55 -7.21
C ASP A 434 -39.25 -6.69 -7.90
N LEU A 435 -39.49 -6.45 -9.20
CA LEU A 435 -38.57 -5.74 -10.08
C LEU A 435 -38.54 -4.24 -9.79
N ASN A 436 -39.70 -3.69 -9.40
CA ASN A 436 -39.86 -2.26 -9.19
C ASN A 436 -39.55 -1.83 -7.73
N GLY A 437 -39.50 -2.78 -6.80
CA GLY A 437 -39.20 -2.61 -5.38
C GLY A 437 -40.35 -2.03 -4.56
N ASP A 438 -41.63 -2.20 -4.93
CA ASP A 438 -42.77 -1.64 -4.18
C ASP A 438 -43.35 -2.58 -3.13
N ASP A 439 -42.61 -3.66 -2.83
CA ASP A 439 -42.96 -4.74 -1.92
C ASP A 439 -44.07 -5.66 -2.43
N PHE A 440 -44.59 -5.46 -3.65
CA PHE A 440 -45.56 -6.36 -4.27
C PHE A 440 -44.98 -6.93 -5.56
N VAL A 441 -45.20 -8.23 -5.78
CA VAL A 441 -45.03 -8.81 -7.12
C VAL A 441 -46.35 -8.69 -7.84
N ASP A 442 -46.42 -7.88 -8.90
CA ASP A 442 -47.64 -7.70 -9.68
C ASP A 442 -47.38 -7.54 -11.20
N ALA A 443 -48.42 -7.16 -11.95
CA ALA A 443 -48.34 -7.01 -13.40
C ALA A 443 -47.35 -5.91 -13.85
N SER A 444 -46.99 -4.96 -12.97
CA SER A 444 -46.02 -3.92 -13.25
C SER A 444 -44.59 -4.46 -13.30
N ASP A 445 -44.26 -5.48 -12.49
CA ASP A 445 -42.99 -6.20 -12.54
C ASP A 445 -42.91 -7.04 -13.81
N LEU A 446 -43.97 -7.79 -14.09
CA LEU A 446 -44.04 -8.63 -15.28
C LEU A 446 -43.84 -7.80 -16.56
N LEU A 447 -44.40 -6.59 -16.62
CA LEU A 447 -44.23 -5.67 -17.74
C LEU A 447 -42.75 -5.30 -17.97
N ILE A 448 -41.95 -5.13 -16.92
CA ILE A 448 -40.52 -4.82 -17.05
C ILE A 448 -39.79 -6.02 -17.67
N SER A 449 -40.02 -7.22 -17.13
CA SER A 449 -39.39 -8.45 -17.60
C SER A 449 -39.81 -8.81 -19.04
N GLU A 450 -41.09 -8.73 -19.37
CA GLU A 450 -41.61 -9.04 -20.72
C GLU A 450 -41.05 -8.11 -21.79
N ASN A 451 -40.91 -6.81 -21.48
CA ASN A 451 -40.31 -5.84 -22.40
C ASN A 451 -38.84 -6.19 -22.68
N ASN A 452 -38.07 -6.57 -21.67
CA ASN A 452 -36.67 -6.94 -21.84
C ASN A 452 -36.51 -8.32 -22.49
N SER A 453 -37.36 -9.27 -22.14
CA SER A 453 -37.47 -10.59 -22.76
C SER A 453 -37.75 -10.50 -24.26
N SER A 454 -38.71 -9.65 -24.66
CA SER A 454 -39.05 -9.40 -26.07
C SER A 454 -37.91 -8.75 -26.86
N ASN A 455 -36.97 -8.09 -26.16
CA ASN A 455 -35.78 -7.48 -26.75
C ASN A 455 -34.54 -8.39 -26.68
N PHE A 456 -34.69 -9.65 -26.23
CA PHE A 456 -33.60 -10.63 -26.09
C PHE A 456 -32.46 -10.12 -25.21
N ILE A 457 -32.78 -9.37 -24.16
CA ILE A 457 -31.77 -8.86 -23.22
C ILE A 457 -31.13 -10.02 -22.47
N HIS A 458 -29.80 -10.00 -22.40
CA HIS A 458 -28.98 -11.00 -21.71
C HIS A 458 -27.68 -10.35 -21.24
N ALA A 459 -27.01 -10.97 -20.27
CA ALA A 459 -25.70 -10.59 -19.79
C ALA A 459 -24.65 -10.74 -20.90
N VAL A 460 -23.92 -9.65 -21.19
CA VAL A 460 -22.74 -9.65 -22.04
C VAL A 460 -21.52 -9.46 -21.16
N ILE A 461 -20.64 -10.46 -21.13
CA ILE A 461 -19.46 -10.53 -20.24
C ILE A 461 -18.14 -10.53 -21.03
N PRO A 462 -17.00 -10.14 -20.40
CA PRO A 462 -15.70 -10.02 -21.07
C PRO A 462 -15.01 -11.31 -21.56
#